data_AF-A0A5N6EA76-F1
#
_entry.id   AF-A0A5N6EA76-F1
#
_cell.length_a   1.000
_cell.length_b   1.000
_cell.length_c   1.000
_cell.angle_alpha   90.00
_cell.angle_beta   90.00
_cell.angle_gamma   90.00
#
_symmetry.space_group_name_H-M   'P 1'
#
loop_
_entity.id
_entity.type
_entity.pdbx_description
1 polymer ?
#
loop_
_entity_poly.entity_id
_entity_poly.type
_entity_poly.pdbx_seq_one_letter_code
_entity_poly.pdbx_strand_id
1 'polypeptide(L)'
;MKVFGVLLPLLVSSAQALGSSLACVNAFYKSYKQMDGRMEYWQSHVCEKGCVLSQNEYTQILTDQHLRPALREIFARHFPRQENPDVDIDELVKLGDEFIQVVVDTCGEGHPDKGDFDLCATPDSLPQCWSKIKPLMPGLALKNARSVAFWTRGNRCEDLAAAMDDPEYHKLVKQQLDNFAASCKTRS
;
A
#
# COMPACT_ATOMS: atom_id res chain seq x y z
N MET A 1 25.78 -23.26 -24.81
CA MET A 1 24.31 -23.41 -24.66
C MET A 1 24.01 -24.61 -23.77
N LYS A 2 22.97 -24.52 -22.92
CA LYS A 2 22.47 -25.49 -21.92
C LYS A 2 22.85 -25.20 -20.45
N VAL A 3 22.26 -24.13 -19.88
CA VAL A 3 22.08 -23.97 -18.42
C VAL A 3 20.66 -23.42 -18.14
N PHE A 4 19.65 -23.93 -18.83
CA PHE A 4 18.24 -23.51 -18.63
C PHE A 4 17.31 -24.67 -18.22
N GLY A 5 17.83 -25.89 -18.02
CA GLY A 5 17.01 -27.08 -17.83
C GLY A 5 16.76 -27.53 -16.38
N VAL A 6 17.51 -27.02 -15.40
CA VAL A 6 17.54 -27.62 -14.04
C VAL A 6 17.03 -26.67 -12.94
N LEU A 7 16.83 -25.39 -13.24
CA LEU A 7 16.25 -24.43 -12.29
C LEU A 7 14.72 -24.35 -12.33
N LEU A 8 14.08 -24.83 -13.41
CA LEU A 8 12.61 -24.86 -13.49
C LEU A 8 11.98 -25.87 -12.51
N PRO A 9 12.50 -27.10 -12.30
CA PRO A 9 11.83 -28.07 -11.42
C PRO A 9 11.94 -27.73 -9.93
N LEU A 10 13.00 -27.04 -9.50
CA LEU A 10 13.20 -26.64 -8.10
C LEU A 10 12.37 -25.42 -7.69
N LEU A 11 11.94 -24.60 -8.67
CA LEU A 11 10.91 -23.57 -8.47
C LEU A 11 9.50 -24.16 -8.40
N VAL A 12 9.29 -25.40 -8.89
CA VAL A 12 7.98 -26.06 -8.91
C VAL A 12 7.73 -26.91 -7.67
N SER A 13 8.77 -27.50 -7.07
CA SER A 13 8.64 -28.30 -5.83
C SER A 13 8.64 -27.47 -4.53
N SER A 14 8.95 -26.17 -4.60
CA SER A 14 8.72 -25.20 -3.52
C SER A 14 7.40 -24.41 -3.69
N ALA A 15 6.75 -24.48 -4.86
CA ALA A 15 5.47 -23.84 -5.15
C ALA A 15 4.26 -24.51 -4.47
N GLN A 16 4.43 -25.69 -3.87
CA GLN A 16 3.33 -26.40 -3.19
C GLN A 16 3.11 -25.95 -1.74
N ALA A 17 4.01 -25.13 -1.17
CA ALA A 17 3.87 -24.56 0.18
C ALA A 17 3.92 -23.02 0.23
N LEU A 18 4.26 -22.36 -0.88
CA LEU A 18 4.05 -20.94 -1.13
C LEU A 18 2.89 -20.76 -2.11
N GLY A 19 1.73 -21.30 -1.73
CA GLY A 19 0.47 -21.14 -2.45
C GLY A 19 -0.10 -19.74 -2.26
N SER A 20 0.49 -18.73 -2.90
CA SER A 20 -0.32 -17.58 -3.30
C SER A 20 -1.15 -18.07 -4.49
N SER A 21 -2.46 -18.26 -4.29
CA SER A 21 -3.35 -18.66 -5.40
C SER A 21 -3.15 -17.70 -6.59
N LEU A 22 -3.45 -18.13 -7.81
CA LEU A 22 -3.39 -17.26 -9.00
C LEU A 22 -4.12 -15.92 -8.75
N ALA A 23 -5.17 -15.94 -7.93
CA ALA A 23 -5.88 -14.76 -7.47
C ALA A 23 -5.02 -13.79 -6.66
N CYS A 24 -4.14 -14.26 -5.78
CA CYS A 24 -3.24 -13.41 -5.00
C CYS A 24 -2.16 -12.76 -5.86
N VAL A 25 -1.61 -13.51 -6.82
CA VAL A 25 -0.67 -12.95 -7.81
C VAL A 25 -1.37 -11.90 -8.67
N ASN A 26 -2.60 -12.18 -9.12
CA ASN A 26 -3.42 -11.23 -9.86
C ASN A 26 -3.72 -9.97 -9.04
N ALA A 27 -4.13 -10.13 -7.77
CA ALA A 27 -4.40 -9.03 -6.86
C ALA A 27 -3.15 -8.15 -6.66
N PHE A 28 -2.00 -8.76 -6.38
CA PHE A 28 -0.73 -8.05 -6.26
C PHE A 28 -0.40 -7.26 -7.53
N TYR A 29 -0.52 -7.90 -8.70
CA TYR A 29 -0.19 -7.25 -9.97
C TYR A 29 -1.14 -6.10 -10.33
N LYS A 30 -2.44 -6.24 -10.03
CA LYS A 30 -3.41 -5.14 -10.16
C LYS A 30 -3.06 -3.97 -9.26
N SER A 31 -2.80 -4.24 -7.97
CA SER A 31 -2.39 -3.21 -7.02
C SER A 31 -1.12 -2.49 -7.49
N TYR A 32 -0.09 -3.25 -7.86
CA TYR A 32 1.19 -2.74 -8.35
C TYR A 32 1.03 -1.85 -9.60
N LYS A 33 0.17 -2.24 -10.55
CA LYS A 33 -0.12 -1.45 -11.76
C LYS A 33 -0.86 -0.14 -11.47
N GLN A 34 -1.79 -0.18 -10.52
CA GLN A 34 -2.61 0.99 -10.18
C GLN A 34 -1.85 2.02 -9.34
N MET A 35 -0.73 1.64 -8.72
CA MET A 35 -0.02 2.53 -7.80
C MET A 35 0.54 3.79 -8.45
N ASP A 36 0.98 3.75 -9.71
CA ASP A 36 1.42 4.98 -10.40
C ASP A 36 0.30 6.02 -10.44
N GLY A 37 -0.88 5.63 -10.90
CA GLY A 37 -2.04 6.52 -10.94
C GLY A 37 -2.52 6.95 -9.55
N ARG A 38 -2.35 6.11 -8.51
CA ARG A 38 -2.62 6.52 -7.12
C ARG A 38 -1.62 7.57 -6.63
N MET A 39 -0.35 7.45 -6.98
CA MET A 39 0.68 8.42 -6.62
C MET A 39 0.50 9.75 -7.38
N GLU A 40 0.12 9.70 -8.66
CA GLU A 40 -0.26 10.89 -9.44
C GLU A 40 -1.47 11.61 -8.83
N TYR A 41 -2.49 10.85 -8.40
CA TYR A 41 -3.64 11.41 -7.70
C TYR A 41 -3.23 12.05 -6.37
N TRP A 42 -2.41 11.35 -5.59
CA TRP A 42 -1.89 11.86 -4.31
C TRP A 42 -1.10 13.16 -4.53
N GLN A 43 -0.22 13.20 -5.52
CA GLN A 43 0.55 14.40 -5.85
C GLN A 43 -0.36 15.61 -6.11
N SER A 44 -1.35 15.46 -6.99
CA SER A 44 -2.22 16.56 -7.44
C SER A 44 -3.31 16.95 -6.44
N HIS A 45 -3.76 16.03 -5.59
CA HIS A 45 -4.83 16.28 -4.62
C HIS A 45 -4.34 16.57 -3.21
N VAL A 46 -3.13 16.15 -2.85
CA VAL A 46 -2.57 16.33 -1.50
C VAL A 46 -1.37 17.28 -1.55
N CYS A 47 -0.29 16.90 -2.26
CA CYS A 47 0.95 17.67 -2.21
C CYS A 47 0.82 19.05 -2.87
N GLU A 48 0.18 19.13 -4.04
CA GLU A 48 -0.06 20.40 -4.74
C GLU A 48 -1.07 21.31 -4.03
N LYS A 49 -1.85 20.78 -3.07
CA LYS A 49 -2.70 21.58 -2.18
C LYS A 49 -1.94 22.17 -0.98
N GLY A 50 -0.64 21.90 -0.88
CA GLY A 50 0.23 22.43 0.16
C GLY A 50 0.26 21.60 1.44
N CYS A 51 -0.29 20.38 1.42
CA CYS A 51 -0.21 19.48 2.57
C CYS A 51 1.24 19.12 2.90
N VAL A 52 1.54 19.05 4.20
CA VAL A 52 2.75 18.46 4.77
C VAL A 52 2.48 16.98 5.02
N LEU A 53 3.35 16.12 4.50
CA LEU A 53 3.25 14.67 4.74
C LEU A 53 4.54 14.17 5.39
N SER A 54 4.59 14.27 6.72
CA SER A 54 5.65 13.69 7.54
C SER A 54 5.25 12.33 8.13
N GLN A 55 6.22 11.60 8.69
CA GLN A 55 5.92 10.34 9.39
C GLN A 55 4.97 10.58 10.58
N ASN A 56 5.10 11.72 11.26
CA ASN A 56 4.20 12.11 12.35
C ASN A 56 2.77 12.38 11.85
N GLU A 57 2.60 13.10 10.74
CA GLU A 57 1.28 13.34 10.13
C GLU A 57 0.63 12.04 9.66
N TYR A 58 1.42 11.14 9.06
CA TYR A 58 0.95 9.80 8.68
C TYR A 58 0.43 9.03 9.91
N THR A 59 1.22 8.98 10.97
CA THR A 59 0.92 8.15 12.15
C THR A 59 -0.28 8.70 12.94
N GLN A 60 -0.43 10.02 13.04
CA GLN A 60 -1.44 10.64 13.91
C GLN A 60 -2.77 10.97 13.21
N ILE A 61 -2.73 11.36 11.94
CA ILE A 61 -3.92 11.87 11.24
C ILE A 61 -4.33 10.89 10.15
N LEU A 62 -3.40 10.49 9.28
CA LEU A 62 -3.75 9.64 8.16
C LEU A 62 -4.25 8.27 8.62
N THR A 63 -3.55 7.62 9.55
CA THR A 63 -3.90 6.28 10.01
C THR A 63 -5.25 6.24 10.74
N ASP A 64 -5.43 7.11 11.75
CA ASP A 64 -6.58 7.02 12.65
C ASP A 64 -7.84 7.70 12.11
N GLN A 65 -7.70 8.82 11.40
CA GLN A 65 -8.85 9.62 10.96
C GLN A 65 -9.32 9.26 9.54
N HIS A 66 -8.45 8.69 8.70
CA HIS A 66 -8.75 8.44 7.29
C HIS A 66 -8.61 6.97 6.90
N LEU A 67 -7.45 6.35 7.16
CA LEU A 67 -7.14 4.99 6.72
C LEU A 67 -8.01 3.94 7.42
N ARG A 68 -8.07 3.95 8.75
CA ARG A 68 -8.89 2.97 9.51
C ARG A 68 -10.39 3.06 9.15
N PRO A 69 -11.02 4.25 9.12
CA PRO A 69 -12.41 4.38 8.64
C PRO A 69 -12.60 3.91 7.20
N ALA A 70 -11.68 4.25 6.29
CA ALA A 70 -11.73 3.81 4.90
C ALA A 70 -11.68 2.28 4.79
N LEU A 71 -10.76 1.64 5.52
CA LEU A 71 -10.65 0.19 5.55
C LEU A 71 -11.92 -0.44 6.12
N ARG A 72 -12.51 0.09 7.20
CA ARG A 72 -13.81 -0.41 7.70
C ARG A 72 -14.89 -0.39 6.64
N GLU A 73 -14.98 0.70 5.87
CA GLU A 73 -16.00 0.84 4.84
C GLU A 73 -15.74 -0.09 3.65
N ILE A 74 -14.49 -0.23 3.20
CA ILE A 74 -14.09 -1.21 2.17
C ILE A 74 -14.45 -2.63 2.61
N PHE A 75 -14.18 -2.95 3.87
CA PHE A 75 -14.41 -4.28 4.42
C PHE A 75 -15.89 -4.62 4.52
N ALA A 76 -16.69 -3.68 5.02
CA ALA A 76 -18.14 -3.86 5.08
C ALA A 76 -18.76 -4.09 3.69
N ARG A 77 -18.22 -3.44 2.65
CA ARG A 77 -18.76 -3.50 1.29
C ARG A 77 -18.27 -4.72 0.50
N HIS A 78 -16.97 -5.02 0.56
CA HIS A 78 -16.33 -5.99 -0.32
C HIS A 78 -15.93 -7.30 0.39
N PHE A 79 -15.93 -7.31 1.73
CA PHE A 79 -15.56 -8.47 2.54
C PHE A 79 -16.60 -8.77 3.65
N PRO A 80 -17.90 -8.88 3.34
CA PRO A 80 -18.98 -8.91 4.35
C PRO A 80 -19.02 -10.18 5.22
N ARG A 81 -18.21 -11.20 4.91
CA ARG A 81 -18.14 -12.47 5.66
C ARG A 81 -16.93 -12.56 6.60
N GLN A 82 -16.29 -11.43 6.92
CA GLN A 82 -15.18 -11.45 7.85
C GLN A 82 -15.63 -11.63 9.29
N GLU A 83 -15.07 -12.64 9.95
CA GLU A 83 -15.33 -12.93 11.36
C GLU A 83 -14.76 -11.86 12.31
N ASN A 84 -13.69 -11.17 11.92
CA ASN A 84 -13.04 -10.18 12.77
C ASN A 84 -12.40 -9.03 11.96
N PRO A 85 -13.20 -8.07 11.46
CA PRO A 85 -12.71 -6.99 10.59
C PRO A 85 -11.74 -6.04 11.28
N ASP A 86 -11.80 -5.84 12.60
CA ASP A 86 -10.89 -4.92 13.29
C ASP A 86 -9.46 -5.49 13.41
N VAL A 87 -9.29 -6.79 13.71
CA VAL A 87 -7.96 -7.45 13.72
C VAL A 87 -7.31 -7.41 12.34
N ASP A 88 -8.15 -7.63 11.34
CA ASP A 88 -7.82 -7.51 9.94
C ASP A 88 -7.35 -6.05 9.63
N ILE A 89 -8.12 -5.04 10.00
CA ILE A 89 -7.70 -3.64 9.79
C ILE A 89 -6.37 -3.31 10.51
N ASP A 90 -6.17 -3.81 11.73
CA ASP A 90 -4.92 -3.63 12.49
C ASP A 90 -3.70 -4.20 11.77
N GLU A 91 -3.82 -5.40 11.18
CA GLU A 91 -2.71 -6.01 10.41
C GLU A 91 -2.42 -5.24 9.11
N LEU A 92 -3.43 -4.65 8.45
CA LEU A 92 -3.20 -3.76 7.31
C LEU A 92 -2.53 -2.45 7.70
N VAL A 93 -2.93 -1.87 8.83
CA VAL A 93 -2.29 -0.66 9.37
C VAL A 93 -0.83 -0.93 9.67
N LYS A 94 -0.52 -2.06 10.33
CA LYS A 94 0.87 -2.46 10.61
C LYS A 94 1.71 -2.65 9.34
N LEU A 95 1.14 -3.25 8.30
CA LEU A 95 1.78 -3.33 6.98
C LEU A 95 2.01 -1.94 6.36
N GLY A 96 1.08 -1.01 6.57
CA GLY A 96 1.23 0.39 6.19
C GLY A 96 2.37 1.08 6.93
N ASP A 97 2.49 0.88 8.24
CA ASP A 97 3.57 1.44 9.07
C ASP A 97 4.94 0.96 8.59
N GLU A 98 5.07 -0.34 8.29
CA GLU A 98 6.30 -0.91 7.72
C GLU A 98 6.61 -0.33 6.34
N PHE A 99 5.59 -0.11 5.50
CA PHE A 99 5.78 0.54 4.20
C PHE A 99 6.24 1.99 4.35
N ILE A 100 5.64 2.76 5.25
CA ILE A 100 6.07 4.14 5.53
C ILE A 100 7.48 4.20 6.08
N GLN A 101 7.89 3.25 6.93
CA GLN A 101 9.26 3.20 7.39
C GLN A 101 10.24 3.04 6.20
N VAL A 102 9.90 2.21 5.21
CA VAL A 102 10.71 2.07 3.98
C VAL A 102 10.73 3.36 3.17
N VAL A 103 9.60 4.06 3.09
CA VAL A 103 9.51 5.38 2.45
C VAL A 103 10.45 6.37 3.14
N VAL A 104 10.38 6.50 4.46
CA VAL A 104 11.23 7.39 5.26
C VAL A 104 12.71 7.03 5.11
N ASP A 105 13.05 5.74 5.14
CA ASP A 105 14.44 5.30 5.04
C ASP A 105 15.04 5.51 3.65
N THR A 106 14.25 5.37 2.59
CA THR A 106 14.72 5.50 1.21
C THR A 106 14.68 6.95 0.71
N CYS A 107 13.69 7.71 1.15
CA CYS A 107 13.42 9.05 0.62
C CYS A 107 13.86 10.17 1.58
N GLY A 108 13.87 9.90 2.89
CA GLY A 108 14.39 10.80 3.92
C GLY A 108 15.90 10.64 4.18
N GLU A 109 16.62 9.88 3.36
CA GLU A 109 18.07 9.74 3.48
C GLU A 109 18.76 11.12 3.37
N GLY A 110 19.56 11.47 4.38
CA GLY A 110 20.22 12.78 4.47
C GLY A 110 19.40 13.89 5.14
N HIS A 111 18.14 13.64 5.52
CA HIS A 111 17.40 14.56 6.38
C HIS A 111 17.89 14.46 7.84
N PRO A 112 18.19 15.59 8.51
CA PRO A 112 18.70 15.61 9.88
C PRO A 112 17.67 15.09 10.90
N ASP A 113 16.38 15.19 10.58
CA ASP A 113 15.31 14.53 11.29
C ASP A 113 14.39 13.80 10.30
N LYS A 114 14.45 12.46 10.33
CA LYS A 114 13.63 11.60 9.47
C LYS A 114 12.14 11.67 9.83
N GLY A 115 11.79 12.00 11.07
CA GLY A 115 10.40 12.12 11.52
C GLY A 115 9.67 13.32 10.92
N ASP A 116 10.43 14.36 10.56
CA ASP A 116 9.96 15.60 9.93
C ASP A 116 10.16 15.61 8.40
N PHE A 117 10.60 14.49 7.81
CA PHE A 117 10.74 14.37 6.37
C PHE A 117 9.37 14.53 5.68
N ASP A 118 9.19 15.63 4.95
CA ASP A 118 7.96 15.95 4.23
C ASP A 118 8.01 15.44 2.78
N LEU A 119 7.25 14.39 2.50
CA LEU A 119 7.11 13.79 1.17
C LEU A 119 6.53 14.74 0.12
N CYS A 120 5.86 15.80 0.54
CA CYS A 120 5.25 16.80 -0.33
C CYS A 120 6.09 18.10 -0.42
N ALA A 121 7.29 18.15 0.18
CA ALA A 121 8.09 19.38 0.34
C ALA A 121 8.29 20.15 -0.98
N THR A 122 8.49 19.42 -2.08
CA THR A 122 8.54 19.99 -3.44
C THR A 122 7.61 19.22 -4.37
N PRO A 123 7.18 19.82 -5.50
CA PRO A 123 6.34 19.13 -6.48
C PRO A 123 6.93 17.81 -6.99
N ASP A 124 8.26 17.69 -7.02
CA ASP A 124 8.93 16.49 -7.53
C ASP A 124 9.26 15.47 -6.43
N SER A 125 9.13 15.82 -5.14
CA SER A 125 9.53 14.97 -4.03
C SER A 125 8.82 13.62 -4.01
N LEU A 126 7.50 13.61 -4.16
CA LEU A 126 6.71 12.39 -4.13
C LEU A 126 6.93 11.51 -5.37
N PRO A 127 6.88 12.02 -6.63
CA PRO A 127 7.24 11.23 -7.81
C PRO A 127 8.65 10.65 -7.77
N GLN A 128 9.64 11.43 -7.33
CA GLN A 128 11.02 10.95 -7.20
C GLN A 128 11.14 9.87 -6.12
N CYS A 129 10.51 10.06 -4.97
CA CYS A 129 10.48 9.06 -3.92
C CYS A 129 9.82 7.76 -4.40
N TRP A 130 8.67 7.87 -5.07
CA TRP A 130 7.96 6.73 -5.63
C TRP A 130 8.81 5.93 -6.61
N SER A 131 9.59 6.60 -7.47
CA SER A 131 10.50 5.93 -8.42
C SER A 131 11.54 5.04 -7.73
N LYS A 132 11.94 5.36 -6.49
CA LYS A 132 12.87 4.57 -5.66
C LYS A 132 12.16 3.45 -4.89
N ILE A 133 10.93 3.70 -4.43
CA ILE A 133 10.17 2.77 -3.58
C ILE A 133 9.49 1.66 -4.40
N LYS A 134 8.91 2.00 -5.55
CA LYS A 134 8.15 1.06 -6.38
C LYS A 134 8.94 -0.22 -6.71
N PRO A 135 10.23 -0.17 -7.10
CA PRO A 135 11.01 -1.38 -7.36
C PRO A 135 11.21 -2.28 -6.13
N LEU A 136 11.13 -1.73 -4.92
CA LEU A 136 11.31 -2.48 -3.67
C LEU A 136 10.05 -3.25 -3.25
N MET A 137 8.89 -2.88 -3.79
CA MET A 137 7.59 -3.43 -3.37
C MET A 137 7.46 -4.95 -3.45
N PRO A 138 7.92 -5.65 -4.52
CA PRO A 138 7.90 -7.11 -4.53
C PRO A 138 8.73 -7.70 -3.39
N GLY A 139 9.89 -7.12 -3.09
CA GLY A 139 10.75 -7.51 -1.98
C GLY A 139 10.09 -7.28 -0.62
N LEU A 140 9.37 -6.17 -0.45
CA LEU A 140 8.60 -5.87 0.77
C LEU A 140 7.44 -6.86 0.97
N ALA A 141 6.71 -7.18 -0.10
CA ALA A 141 5.65 -8.17 -0.05
C ALA A 141 6.17 -9.57 0.35
N LEU A 142 7.37 -9.94 -0.14
CA LEU A 142 8.04 -11.18 0.25
C LEU A 142 8.56 -11.16 1.69
N LYS A 143 9.18 -10.05 2.12
CA LYS A 143 9.66 -9.88 3.51
C LYS A 143 8.51 -9.99 4.51
N ASN A 144 7.35 -9.45 4.13
CA ASN A 144 6.13 -9.47 4.92
C ASN A 144 5.18 -10.59 4.49
N ALA A 145 5.71 -11.66 3.88
CA ALA A 145 4.92 -12.77 3.36
C ALA A 145 3.99 -13.39 4.40
N ARG A 146 4.33 -13.34 5.70
CA ARG A 146 3.43 -13.84 6.77
C ARG A 146 2.18 -12.96 6.94
N SER A 147 2.37 -11.64 6.97
CA SER A 147 1.29 -10.68 7.07
C SER A 147 0.48 -10.65 5.78
N VAL A 148 1.14 -10.69 4.61
CA VAL A 148 0.48 -10.89 3.32
C VAL A 148 -0.27 -12.22 3.28
N ALA A 149 0.32 -13.29 3.82
CA ALA A 149 -0.32 -14.61 3.86
C ALA A 149 -1.61 -14.60 4.69
N PHE A 150 -1.64 -13.85 5.78
CA PHE A 150 -2.86 -13.63 6.58
C PHE A 150 -3.99 -13.04 5.70
N TRP A 151 -3.68 -12.09 4.83
CA TRP A 151 -4.60 -11.50 3.85
C TRP A 151 -5.00 -12.41 2.71
N THR A 152 -4.21 -13.43 2.43
CA THR A 152 -4.42 -14.32 1.28
C THR A 152 -5.21 -15.60 1.59
N ARG A 153 -5.60 -15.81 2.86
CA ARG A 153 -6.36 -17.00 3.29
C ARG A 153 -7.83 -16.91 2.88
N GLY A 154 -8.46 -18.06 2.59
CA GLY A 154 -9.92 -18.19 2.48
C GLY A 154 -10.58 -17.25 1.45
N ASN A 155 -10.29 -17.43 0.17
CA ASN A 155 -10.80 -16.65 -0.99
C ASN A 155 -10.57 -15.13 -0.97
N ARG A 156 -9.98 -14.56 0.09
CA ARG A 156 -9.75 -13.12 0.24
C ARG A 156 -8.96 -12.47 -0.90
N CYS A 157 -8.07 -13.22 -1.57
CA CYS A 157 -7.39 -12.70 -2.77
C CYS A 157 -8.31 -12.54 -3.98
N GLU A 158 -9.30 -13.41 -4.14
CA GLU A 158 -10.31 -13.28 -5.19
C GLU A 158 -11.21 -12.09 -4.90
N ASP A 159 -11.67 -11.98 -3.65
CA ASP A 159 -12.47 -10.84 -3.18
C ASP A 159 -11.70 -9.52 -3.34
N LEU A 160 -10.41 -9.48 -2.99
CA LEU A 160 -9.56 -8.31 -3.18
C LEU A 160 -9.35 -7.98 -4.67
N ALA A 161 -9.08 -9.00 -5.50
CA ALA A 161 -8.93 -8.80 -6.94
C ALA A 161 -10.22 -8.28 -7.59
N ALA A 162 -11.39 -8.71 -7.10
CA ALA A 162 -12.70 -8.24 -7.53
C ALA A 162 -13.01 -6.83 -7.02
N ALA A 163 -12.69 -6.53 -5.75
CA ALA A 163 -12.82 -5.19 -5.19
C ALA A 163 -11.99 -4.17 -5.98
N MET A 164 -10.78 -4.52 -6.41
CA MET A 164 -9.95 -3.65 -7.25
C MET A 164 -10.47 -3.45 -8.68
N ASP A 165 -11.43 -4.24 -9.14
CA ASP A 165 -12.15 -4.01 -10.41
C ASP A 165 -13.41 -3.15 -10.20
N ASP A 166 -13.87 -3.00 -8.96
CA ASP A 166 -15.05 -2.22 -8.64
C ASP A 166 -14.75 -0.70 -8.72
N PRO A 167 -15.47 0.07 -9.54
CA PRO A 167 -15.32 1.53 -9.59
C PRO A 167 -15.56 2.23 -8.24
N GLU A 168 -16.47 1.71 -7.40
CA GLU A 168 -16.77 2.30 -6.10
C GLU A 168 -15.62 2.12 -5.10
N TYR A 169 -14.83 1.04 -5.21
CA TYR A 169 -13.59 0.88 -4.44
C TYR A 169 -12.63 2.05 -4.74
N HIS A 170 -12.40 2.36 -6.02
CA HIS A 170 -11.51 3.46 -6.42
C HIS A 170 -12.02 4.82 -5.99
N LYS A 171 -13.34 5.04 -6.11
CA LYS A 171 -13.98 6.27 -5.67
C LYS A 171 -13.81 6.48 -4.18
N LEU A 172 -13.97 5.43 -3.38
CA LEU A 172 -13.78 5.50 -1.93
C LEU A 172 -12.33 5.80 -1.57
N VAL A 173 -11.36 5.13 -2.20
CA VAL A 173 -9.93 5.44 -1.99
C VAL A 173 -9.62 6.91 -2.31
N LYS A 174 -10.13 7.43 -3.44
CA LYS A 174 -9.95 8.83 -3.83
C LYS A 174 -10.62 9.81 -2.86
N GLN A 175 -11.85 9.53 -2.46
CA GLN A 175 -12.60 10.36 -1.51
C GLN A 175 -11.85 10.47 -0.17
N GLN A 176 -11.20 9.40 0.29
CA GLN A 176 -10.45 9.43 1.55
C GLN A 176 -9.14 10.22 1.43
N LEU A 177 -8.50 10.20 0.26
CA LEU A 177 -7.36 11.08 -0.03
C LEU A 177 -7.79 12.56 -0.09
N ASP A 178 -8.96 12.86 -0.69
CA ASP A 178 -9.51 14.21 -0.71
C ASP A 178 -9.90 14.70 0.69
N ASN A 179 -10.49 13.83 1.52
CA ASN A 179 -10.79 14.11 2.92
C ASN A 179 -9.52 14.41 3.71
N PHE A 180 -8.46 13.61 3.51
CA PHE A 180 -7.16 13.87 4.12
C PHE A 180 -6.62 15.23 3.69
N ALA A 181 -6.61 15.52 2.39
CA ALA A 181 -6.15 16.81 1.86
C ALA A 181 -6.92 18.02 2.43
N ALA A 182 -8.21 17.86 2.72
CA ALA A 182 -9.02 18.91 3.33
C ALA A 182 -8.69 19.15 4.82
N SER A 183 -8.10 18.18 5.51
CA SER A 183 -7.79 18.22 6.95
C SER A 183 -6.30 18.32 7.27
N CYS A 184 -5.43 18.15 6.28
CA CYS A 184 -3.98 18.07 6.47
C CYS A 184 -3.42 19.38 7.01
N LYS A 185 -2.28 19.29 7.72
CA LYS A 185 -1.46 20.48 7.98
C LYS A 185 -0.91 21.04 6.67
N THR A 186 -1.06 22.34 6.44
CA THR A 186 -0.53 23.02 5.25
C THR A 186 0.79 23.75 5.54
N ARG A 187 1.66 23.83 4.54
CA ARG A 187 2.83 24.73 4.53
C ARG A 187 2.36 26.19 4.45
N SER A 188 2.36 26.89 5.59
CA SER A 188 2.11 28.34 5.70
C SER A 188 3.34 29.16 5.38
#